data_AF-A0A7Y5KD12-F1
#
_entry.id   AF-A0A7Y5KD12-F1
#
_cell.length_a   1.000
_cell.length_b   1.000
_cell.length_c   1.000
_cell.angle_alpha   90.00
_cell.angle_beta   90.00
_cell.angle_gamma   90.00
#
_symmetry.space_group_name_H-M   'P 1'
#
loop_
_entity.id
_entity.type
_entity.pdbx_description
1 polymer ?
#
loop_
_entity_poly.entity_id
_entity_poly.type
_entity_poly.pdbx_seq_one_letter_code
_entity_poly.pdbx_strand_id
1 'polypeptide(L)'
;MKRTIKHSCTLAVFAIFFMLSSSHAQERECQTALERAEDQYDVSNYSGVIGLLEPCAALLPQERRVRAYKLLALARLKVKERDSAKTDVKELLDLKPKFVPDAGQDSPEFIALVNEVKQEQVRPGSNKKWYWIAGGGLVAGAVAAFLIFKDEGLARLPEAPDPPKR
;
A
#
# COMPACT_ATOMS: atom_id res chain seq x y z
N MET A 1 -60.52 22.59 -6.36
CA MET A 1 -59.12 22.55 -6.85
C MET A 1 -58.32 21.53 -6.05
N LYS A 2 -58.05 20.35 -6.62
CA LYS A 2 -57.21 19.29 -6.03
C LYS A 2 -56.36 18.71 -7.16
N ARG A 3 -55.03 18.70 -6.98
CA ARG A 3 -54.00 17.76 -7.51
C ARG A 3 -52.77 18.50 -8.02
N THR A 4 -51.74 18.63 -7.17
CA THR A 4 -50.35 18.86 -7.62
C THR A 4 -49.30 18.16 -6.74
N ILE A 5 -49.67 17.20 -5.86
CA ILE A 5 -48.72 16.59 -4.90
C ILE A 5 -48.06 15.29 -5.45
N LYS A 6 -48.62 14.67 -6.50
CA LYS A 6 -48.14 13.35 -6.97
C LYS A 6 -46.84 13.37 -7.78
N HIS A 7 -46.45 14.49 -8.38
CA HIS A 7 -45.29 14.56 -9.28
C HIS A 7 -43.95 14.85 -8.57
N SER A 8 -43.97 15.49 -7.39
CA SER A 8 -42.76 15.74 -6.61
C SER A 8 -42.13 14.46 -6.04
N CYS A 9 -42.94 13.45 -5.74
CA CYS A 9 -42.43 12.21 -5.15
C CYS A 9 -41.73 11.31 -6.19
N THR A 10 -42.20 11.33 -7.44
CA THR A 10 -41.61 10.55 -8.55
C THR A 10 -40.25 11.06 -9.02
N LEU A 11 -39.99 12.38 -8.97
CA LEU A 11 -38.70 12.94 -9.37
C LEU A 11 -37.58 12.62 -8.36
N ALA A 12 -37.92 12.58 -7.06
CA ALA A 12 -36.96 12.27 -6.01
C ALA A 12 -36.45 10.81 -6.09
N VAL A 13 -37.32 9.86 -6.43
CA VAL A 13 -36.96 8.43 -6.55
C VAL A 13 -36.02 8.17 -7.74
N PHE A 14 -36.19 8.90 -8.85
CA PHE A 14 -35.36 8.74 -10.05
C PHE A 14 -33.92 9.27 -9.85
N ALA A 15 -33.76 10.36 -9.08
CA ALA A 15 -32.44 10.93 -8.75
C ALA A 15 -31.62 10.01 -7.84
N ILE A 16 -32.26 9.27 -6.93
CA ILE A 16 -31.59 8.33 -6.02
C ILE A 16 -31.08 7.09 -6.78
N PHE A 17 -31.80 6.62 -7.80
CA PHE A 17 -31.40 5.45 -8.59
C PHE A 17 -30.17 5.72 -9.48
N PHE A 18 -29.95 6.96 -9.92
CA PHE A 18 -28.84 7.31 -10.81
C PHE A 18 -27.47 7.33 -10.11
N MET A 19 -27.44 7.58 -8.79
CA MET A 19 -26.19 7.66 -8.01
C MET A 19 -25.52 6.30 -7.73
N LEU A 20 -26.26 5.18 -7.80
CA LEU A 20 -25.72 3.85 -7.49
C LEU A 20 -25.08 3.13 -8.69
N SER A 21 -25.25 3.63 -9.92
CA SER A 21 -24.78 2.93 -11.12
C SER A 21 -23.30 3.21 -11.47
N SER A 22 -22.67 4.20 -10.84
CA SER A 22 -21.34 4.68 -11.24
C SER A 22 -20.19 3.75 -10.82
N SER A 23 -20.38 2.90 -9.82
CA SER A 23 -19.28 2.10 -9.24
C SER A 23 -18.84 0.93 -10.11
N HIS A 24 -19.72 0.35 -10.93
CA HIS A 24 -19.37 -0.79 -11.79
C HIS A 24 -18.76 -0.40 -13.14
N ALA A 25 -18.96 0.84 -13.58
CA ALA A 25 -18.40 1.33 -14.84
C ALA A 25 -16.87 1.50 -14.75
N GLN A 26 -16.38 2.00 -13.60
CA GLN A 26 -14.96 2.27 -13.40
C GLN A 26 -14.11 0.99 -13.40
N GLU A 27 -14.61 -0.10 -12.84
CA GLU A 27 -13.88 -1.38 -12.82
C GLU A 27 -13.65 -1.94 -14.23
N ARG A 28 -14.67 -1.90 -15.10
CA ARG A 28 -14.54 -2.36 -16.49
C ARG A 28 -13.58 -1.50 -17.31
N GLU A 29 -13.59 -0.19 -17.05
CA GLU A 29 -12.67 0.74 -17.68
C GLU A 29 -11.22 0.46 -17.26
N CYS A 30 -10.97 0.24 -15.96
CA CYS A 30 -9.65 -0.14 -15.45
C CYS A 30 -9.15 -1.47 -16.04
N GLN A 31 -10.03 -2.45 -16.21
CA GLN A 31 -9.67 -3.73 -16.84
C GLN A 31 -9.21 -3.52 -18.29
N THR A 32 -9.95 -2.70 -19.05
CA THR A 32 -9.58 -2.35 -20.44
C THR A 32 -8.30 -1.51 -20.48
N ALA A 33 -8.08 -0.65 -19.49
CA ALA A 33 -6.86 0.16 -19.39
C ALA A 33 -5.61 -0.71 -19.19
N LEU A 34 -5.70 -1.81 -18.43
CA LEU A 34 -4.58 -2.74 -18.27
C LEU A 34 -4.22 -3.42 -19.59
N GLU A 35 -5.21 -3.92 -20.34
CA GLU A 35 -4.96 -4.56 -21.65
C GLU A 35 -4.33 -3.57 -22.63
N ARG A 36 -4.85 -2.34 -22.71
CA ARG A 36 -4.24 -1.28 -23.53
C ARG A 36 -2.84 -0.91 -23.06
N ALA A 37 -2.58 -0.91 -21.76
CA ALA A 37 -1.26 -0.61 -21.23
C ALA A 37 -0.25 -1.71 -21.60
N GLU A 38 -0.66 -2.98 -21.65
CA GLU A 38 0.18 -4.07 -22.17
C GLU A 38 0.53 -3.82 -23.64
N ASP A 39 -0.46 -3.48 -24.48
CA ASP A 39 -0.23 -3.13 -25.88
C ASP A 39 0.73 -1.94 -26.04
N GLN A 40 0.59 -0.90 -25.21
CA GLN A 40 1.47 0.27 -25.22
C GLN A 40 2.89 -0.08 -24.79
N TYR A 41 3.05 -1.02 -23.86
CA TYR A 41 4.35 -1.51 -23.42
C TYR A 41 5.07 -2.23 -24.55
N ASP A 42 4.35 -3.06 -25.32
CA ASP A 42 4.90 -3.82 -26.45
C ASP A 42 5.42 -2.90 -27.57
N VAL A 43 4.76 -1.77 -27.81
CA VAL A 43 5.23 -0.74 -28.75
C VAL A 43 6.17 0.29 -28.12
N SER A 44 6.71 0.03 -26.92
CA SER A 44 7.64 0.89 -26.18
C SER A 44 7.11 2.29 -25.83
N ASN A 45 5.80 2.50 -25.77
CA ASN A 45 5.19 3.73 -25.29
C ASN A 45 5.03 3.72 -23.75
N TYR A 46 6.15 3.72 -23.04
CA TYR A 46 6.18 3.58 -21.58
C TYR A 46 5.43 4.71 -20.84
N SER A 47 5.47 5.95 -21.34
CA SER A 47 4.70 7.05 -20.75
C SER A 47 3.19 6.83 -20.88
N GLY A 48 2.74 6.24 -21.99
CA GLY A 48 1.35 5.82 -22.18
C GLY A 48 0.93 4.74 -21.19
N VAL A 49 1.79 3.75 -20.94
CA VAL A 49 1.57 2.70 -19.92
C VAL A 49 1.30 3.33 -18.55
N ILE A 50 2.18 4.25 -18.14
CA ILE A 50 2.11 4.94 -16.85
C ILE A 50 0.80 5.73 -16.75
N GLY A 51 0.50 6.56 -17.74
CA GLY A 51 -0.72 7.39 -17.74
C GLY A 51 -2.03 6.59 -17.74
N LEU A 52 -2.03 5.38 -18.34
CA LEU A 52 -3.19 4.49 -18.31
C LEU A 52 -3.36 3.78 -16.96
N LEU A 53 -2.25 3.32 -16.37
CA LEU A 53 -2.30 2.46 -15.19
C LEU A 53 -2.29 3.21 -13.85
N GLU A 54 -1.66 4.37 -13.74
CA GLU A 54 -1.63 5.14 -12.48
C GLU A 54 -3.02 5.35 -11.83
N PRO A 55 -4.06 5.79 -12.56
CA PRO A 55 -5.38 5.98 -11.94
C PRO A 55 -6.12 4.66 -11.68
N CYS A 56 -5.69 3.56 -12.30
CA CYS A 56 -6.45 2.31 -12.37
C CYS A 56 -5.86 1.19 -11.50
N ALA A 57 -4.55 1.20 -11.25
CA ALA A 57 -3.83 0.05 -10.69
C ALA A 57 -4.40 -0.38 -9.33
N ALA A 58 -4.80 0.55 -8.47
CA ALA A 58 -5.37 0.22 -7.15
C ALA A 58 -6.81 -0.34 -7.20
N LEU A 59 -7.54 -0.07 -8.29
CA LEU A 59 -8.97 -0.41 -8.44
C LEU A 59 -9.19 -1.78 -9.08
N LEU A 60 -8.13 -2.38 -9.63
CA LEU A 60 -8.21 -3.69 -10.26
C LEU A 60 -8.43 -4.82 -9.22
N PRO A 61 -9.02 -5.96 -9.64
CA PRO A 61 -9.01 -7.17 -8.83
C PRO A 61 -7.59 -7.60 -8.45
N GLN A 62 -7.40 -8.19 -7.27
CA GLN A 62 -6.08 -8.47 -6.69
C GLN A 62 -5.11 -9.17 -7.65
N GLU A 63 -5.58 -10.18 -8.40
CA GLU A 63 -4.74 -10.91 -9.36
C GLU A 63 -4.21 -10.01 -10.48
N ARG A 64 -5.06 -9.09 -10.97
CA ARG A 64 -4.69 -8.11 -12.00
C ARG A 64 -3.82 -6.98 -11.44
N ARG A 65 -3.96 -6.62 -10.16
CA ARG A 65 -3.12 -5.60 -9.50
C ARG A 65 -1.64 -5.98 -9.50
N VAL A 66 -1.33 -7.23 -9.18
CA VAL A 66 0.07 -7.72 -9.20
C VAL A 66 0.69 -7.51 -10.59
N ARG A 67 -0.07 -7.81 -11.64
CA ARG A 67 0.36 -7.61 -13.04
C ARG A 67 0.50 -6.13 -13.38
N ALA A 68 -0.47 -5.29 -12.99
CA ALA A 68 -0.43 -3.84 -13.22
C ALA A 68 0.77 -3.16 -12.56
N TYR A 69 1.03 -3.44 -11.27
CA TYR A 69 2.19 -2.86 -10.58
C TYR A 69 3.52 -3.38 -11.13
N LYS A 70 3.58 -4.64 -11.59
CA LYS A 70 4.74 -5.16 -12.32
C LYS A 70 4.99 -4.34 -13.58
N LEU A 71 3.94 -4.11 -14.38
CA LEU A 71 4.05 -3.38 -15.64
C LEU A 71 4.42 -1.91 -15.42
N LEU A 72 3.84 -1.26 -14.41
CA LEU A 72 4.19 0.11 -13.99
C LEU A 72 5.66 0.22 -13.59
N ALA A 73 6.15 -0.69 -12.74
CA ALA A 73 7.55 -0.69 -12.34
C ALA A 73 8.49 -0.84 -13.55
N LEU A 74 8.18 -1.76 -14.46
CA LEU A 74 8.97 -1.98 -15.68
C LEU A 74 8.96 -0.73 -16.59
N ALA A 75 7.80 -0.11 -16.82
CA ALA A 75 7.68 1.09 -17.63
C ALA A 75 8.44 2.28 -17.01
N ARG A 76 8.32 2.48 -15.69
CA ARG A 76 9.03 3.54 -14.95
C ARG A 76 10.55 3.36 -14.98
N LEU A 77 11.05 2.12 -14.93
CA LEU A 77 12.47 1.85 -15.16
C LEU A 77 12.91 2.28 -16.57
N LYS A 78 12.10 2.05 -17.61
CA LYS A 78 12.42 2.45 -18.99
C LYS A 78 12.48 3.97 -19.17
N VAL A 79 11.69 4.73 -18.42
CA VAL A 79 11.72 6.20 -18.40
C VAL A 79 12.62 6.79 -17.31
N LYS A 80 13.41 5.94 -16.62
CA LYS A 80 14.37 6.33 -15.57
C LYS A 80 13.75 6.93 -14.29
N GLU A 81 12.48 6.63 -14.03
CA GLU A 81 11.77 7.01 -12.81
C GLU A 81 11.93 5.94 -11.73
N ARG A 82 13.18 5.72 -11.28
CA ARG A 82 13.51 4.61 -10.37
C ARG A 82 12.76 4.65 -9.04
N ASP A 83 12.57 5.85 -8.45
CA ASP A 83 11.87 5.99 -7.17
C ASP A 83 10.38 5.62 -7.28
N SER A 84 9.74 6.01 -8.38
CA SER A 84 8.37 5.62 -8.70
C SER A 84 8.29 4.10 -8.92
N ALA A 85 9.23 3.52 -9.69
CA ALA A 85 9.29 2.07 -9.90
C ALA A 85 9.47 1.31 -8.57
N LYS A 86 10.29 1.82 -7.66
CA LYS A 86 10.48 1.25 -6.31
C LYS A 86 9.18 1.24 -5.52
N THR A 87 8.37 2.29 -5.67
CA THR A 87 7.06 2.40 -5.03
C THR A 87 6.11 1.32 -5.57
N ASP A 88 6.04 1.13 -6.89
CA ASP A 88 5.21 0.06 -7.47
C ASP A 88 5.66 -1.34 -7.05
N VAL A 89 6.98 -1.56 -6.92
CA VAL A 89 7.52 -2.83 -6.43
C VAL A 89 7.11 -3.08 -4.98
N LYS A 90 7.04 -2.04 -4.14
CA LYS A 90 6.51 -2.17 -2.76
C LYS A 90 5.05 -2.59 -2.78
N GLU A 91 4.20 -1.90 -3.54
CA GLU A 91 2.79 -2.25 -3.70
C GLU A 91 2.62 -3.69 -4.22
N LEU A 92 3.44 -4.10 -5.19
CA LEU A 92 3.46 -5.46 -5.71
C LEU A 92 3.80 -6.49 -4.62
N LEU A 93 4.82 -6.24 -3.81
CA LEU A 93 5.26 -7.14 -2.75
C LEU A 93 4.28 -7.17 -1.57
N ASP A 94 3.57 -6.08 -1.31
CA ASP A 94 2.50 -6.03 -0.30
C ASP A 94 1.32 -6.92 -0.73
N LEU A 95 1.01 -6.97 -2.03
CA LEU A 95 -0.02 -7.86 -2.59
C LEU A 95 0.45 -9.32 -2.71
N LYS A 96 1.72 -9.54 -3.02
CA LYS A 96 2.32 -10.88 -3.21
C LYS A 96 3.73 -10.95 -2.59
N PRO A 97 3.85 -11.17 -1.27
CA PRO A 97 5.15 -11.14 -0.57
C PRO A 97 6.17 -12.17 -1.06
N LYS A 98 5.66 -13.29 -1.60
CA LYS A 98 6.48 -14.38 -2.18
C LYS A 98 6.70 -14.23 -3.68
N PHE A 99 6.47 -13.04 -4.27
CA PHE A 99 6.71 -12.82 -5.70
C PHE A 99 8.18 -13.10 -6.06
N VAL A 100 8.41 -13.78 -7.17
CA VAL A 100 9.74 -14.08 -7.70
C VAL A 100 9.78 -13.58 -9.14
N PRO A 101 10.69 -12.64 -9.48
CA PRO A 101 10.92 -12.24 -10.87
C PRO A 101 11.34 -13.42 -11.74
N ASP A 102 10.96 -13.39 -13.02
CA ASP A 102 11.37 -14.40 -13.99
C ASP A 102 12.69 -13.97 -14.66
N ALA A 103 13.78 -14.69 -14.38
CA ALA A 103 15.10 -14.35 -14.92
C ALA A 103 15.22 -14.49 -16.45
N GLY A 104 14.31 -15.22 -17.10
CA GLY A 104 14.29 -15.37 -18.57
C GLY A 104 13.48 -14.29 -19.29
N GLN A 105 12.63 -13.54 -18.58
CA GLN A 105 11.73 -12.53 -19.15
C GLN A 105 11.97 -11.13 -18.60
N ASP A 106 12.28 -11.03 -17.30
CA ASP A 106 12.46 -9.76 -16.61
C ASP A 106 13.88 -9.23 -16.76
N SER A 107 14.03 -7.90 -16.84
CA SER A 107 15.33 -7.28 -16.98
C SER A 107 16.16 -7.43 -15.70
N PRO A 108 17.51 -7.50 -15.80
CA PRO A 108 18.39 -7.52 -14.62
C PRO A 108 18.16 -6.35 -13.66
N GLU A 109 17.77 -5.18 -14.19
CA GLU A 109 17.47 -4.00 -13.39
C GLU A 109 16.21 -4.17 -12.55
N PHE A 110 15.13 -4.74 -13.12
CA PHE A 110 13.91 -5.01 -12.36
C PHE A 110 14.17 -6.08 -11.28
N ILE A 111 14.92 -7.14 -11.61
CA ILE A 111 15.30 -8.18 -10.66
C ILE A 111 16.09 -7.58 -9.49
N ALA A 112 17.06 -6.72 -9.78
CA ALA A 112 17.84 -6.03 -8.77
C ALA A 112 16.96 -5.15 -7.87
N LEU A 113 16.02 -4.39 -8.45
CA LEU A 113 15.10 -3.54 -7.70
C LEU A 113 14.18 -4.34 -6.77
N VAL A 114 13.62 -5.46 -7.24
CA VAL A 114 12.78 -6.34 -6.41
C VAL A 114 13.58 -6.89 -5.22
N ASN A 115 14.83 -7.31 -5.45
CA ASN A 115 15.69 -7.80 -4.39
C ASN A 115 16.08 -6.70 -3.39
N GLU A 116 16.36 -5.49 -3.87
CA GLU A 116 16.62 -4.31 -3.03
C GLU A 116 15.43 -4.07 -2.08
N VAL A 117 14.20 -3.99 -2.60
CA VAL A 117 13.01 -3.73 -1.78
C VAL A 117 12.76 -4.85 -0.76
N LYS A 118 12.95 -6.12 -1.14
CA LYS A 118 12.85 -7.24 -0.19
C LYS A 118 13.86 -7.13 0.95
N GLN A 119 15.10 -6.75 0.65
CA GLN A 119 16.12 -6.55 1.68
C GLN A 119 15.75 -5.40 2.62
N GLU A 120 15.16 -4.32 2.10
CA GLU A 120 14.67 -3.22 2.94
C GLU A 120 13.55 -3.65 3.89
N GLN A 121 12.62 -4.50 3.44
CA GLN A 121 11.54 -5.03 4.28
C GLN A 121 12.05 -5.99 5.38
N VAL A 122 13.11 -6.76 5.10
CA VAL A 122 13.70 -7.69 6.07
C VAL A 122 14.56 -6.97 7.10
N ARG A 123 15.19 -5.85 6.75
CA ARG A 123 16.04 -5.09 7.69
C ARG A 123 15.18 -4.52 8.83
N PRO A 124 15.34 -4.99 10.08
CA PRO A 124 14.70 -4.36 11.22
C PRO A 124 15.40 -3.02 11.46
N GLY A 125 14.85 -1.93 10.94
CA GLY A 125 15.61 -0.68 10.81
C GLY A 125 14.79 0.60 10.88
N SER A 126 14.55 1.05 12.13
CA SER A 126 14.38 2.45 12.51
C SER A 126 13.12 3.16 12.00
N ASN A 127 11.97 2.76 12.52
CA ASN A 127 10.81 3.64 12.51
C ASN A 127 11.11 4.82 13.47
N LYS A 128 11.44 6.00 12.92
CA LYS A 128 11.69 7.28 13.61
C LYS A 128 10.41 7.86 14.24
N LYS A 129 9.63 7.02 14.93
CA LYS A 129 8.36 7.35 15.61
C LYS A 129 8.40 6.98 17.10
N TRP A 130 9.59 6.95 17.71
CA TRP A 130 9.77 6.67 19.15
C TRP A 130 10.06 7.94 19.99
N TYR A 131 10.43 9.06 19.37
CA TYR A 131 10.83 10.29 20.07
C TYR A 131 9.71 11.01 20.85
N TRP A 132 8.45 10.59 20.72
CA TRP A 132 7.34 11.17 21.49
C TRP A 132 6.91 10.32 22.70
N ILE A 133 7.41 9.10 22.86
CA ILE A 133 7.07 8.24 24.03
C ILE A 133 8.01 8.49 25.22
N ALA A 134 9.07 9.30 25.04
CA ALA A 134 10.00 9.68 26.12
C ALA A 134 9.62 11.00 26.84
N GLY A 135 8.47 11.62 26.55
CA GLY A 135 8.15 12.99 27.01
C GLY A 135 6.77 13.22 27.61
N GLY A 136 5.99 12.19 27.96
CA GLY A 136 4.64 12.42 28.48
C GLY A 136 3.85 11.17 28.90
N GLY A 137 4.46 10.30 29.71
CA GLY A 137 3.75 9.19 30.36
C GLY A 137 3.45 9.51 31.82
N LEU A 138 2.30 10.14 32.09
CA LEU A 138 1.69 10.10 33.42
C LEU A 138 1.41 8.63 33.76
N VAL A 139 1.98 8.18 34.88
CA VAL A 139 1.87 6.83 35.44
C VAL A 139 0.41 6.55 35.81
N ALA A 140 -0.40 6.13 34.85
CA ALA A 140 -1.70 5.53 35.11
C ALA A 140 -1.49 4.02 35.31
N GLY A 141 -1.05 3.62 36.50
CA GLY A 141 -1.02 2.21 36.87
C GLY A 141 0.08 1.79 37.84
N ALA A 142 0.13 2.35 39.04
CA ALA A 142 0.73 1.68 40.20
C ALA A 142 0.32 2.33 41.54
N VAL A 143 -0.97 2.61 41.78
CA VAL A 143 -1.43 2.96 43.14
C VAL A 143 -1.75 1.70 43.97
N ALA A 144 -1.66 0.50 43.41
CA ALA A 144 -2.05 -0.72 44.12
C ALA A 144 -0.93 -1.42 44.94
N ALA A 145 0.30 -0.90 44.98
CA ALA A 145 1.41 -1.63 45.63
C ALA A 145 2.23 -0.81 46.62
N PHE A 146 1.71 0.29 47.16
CA PHE A 146 2.39 1.02 48.24
C PHE A 146 1.99 0.57 49.66
N LEU A 147 1.15 -0.47 49.80
CA LEU A 147 0.62 -0.90 51.11
C LEU A 147 0.73 -2.40 51.40
N ILE A 148 1.63 -3.14 50.77
CA ILE A 148 1.96 -4.49 51.25
C ILE A 148 3.46 -4.75 51.02
N PHE A 149 4.17 -5.17 52.07
CA PHE A 149 5.62 -5.46 52.17
C PHE A 149 6.51 -4.21 52.16
N LYS A 150 7.06 -3.65 53.26
CA LYS A 150 7.62 -4.18 54.51
C LYS A 150 8.58 -5.38 54.35
N ASP A 151 9.85 -5.01 54.48
CA ASP A 151 11.07 -5.79 54.78
C ASP A 151 11.75 -6.62 53.68
N GLU A 152 13.04 -6.30 53.56
CA GLU A 152 14.20 -7.06 53.06
C GLU A 152 14.28 -7.52 51.59
N GLY A 153 15.35 -7.07 50.93
CA GLY A 153 15.92 -7.74 49.76
C GLY A 153 15.87 -6.92 48.47
N LEU A 154 16.85 -6.03 48.27
CA LEU A 154 17.15 -5.37 47.00
C LEU A 154 17.63 -6.43 45.99
N ALA A 155 16.68 -7.15 45.37
CA ALA A 155 16.95 -7.96 44.20
C ALA A 155 17.41 -7.03 43.07
N ARG A 156 18.69 -7.16 42.72
CA ARG A 156 19.32 -6.51 41.56
C ARG A 156 18.42 -6.69 40.35
N LEU A 157 18.00 -5.58 39.74
CA LEU A 157 17.31 -5.57 38.45
C LEU A 157 18.16 -6.34 37.43
N PRO A 158 17.54 -7.10 36.50
CA PRO A 158 18.27 -7.78 35.44
C PRO A 158 19.02 -6.72 34.61
N GLU A 159 20.33 -6.93 34.47
CA GLU A 159 21.20 -6.05 33.69
C GLU A 159 20.80 -6.08 32.22
N ALA A 160 20.75 -4.91 31.59
CA ALA A 160 20.33 -4.78 30.20
C ALA A 160 21.30 -5.55 29.27
N PRO A 161 20.81 -6.13 28.16
CA PRO A 161 21.67 -6.81 27.20
C PRO A 161 22.63 -5.82 26.53
N ASP A 162 23.91 -6.18 26.47
CA ASP A 162 24.97 -5.35 25.91
C ASP A 162 24.76 -5.04 24.42
N PRO A 163 25.13 -3.83 23.96
CA PRO A 163 24.99 -3.44 22.56
C PRO A 163 25.92 -4.27 21.64
N PRO A 164 25.49 -4.55 20.40
CA PRO A 164 26.28 -5.33 19.46
C PRO A 164 27.60 -4.62 19.10
N LYS A 165 28.70 -5.37 19.16
CA LYS A 165 30.04 -4.89 18.84
C LYS A 165 30.15 -4.66 17.33
N ARG A 166 30.65 -3.47 16.98
CA ARG A 166 30.79 -2.94 15.62
C ARG A 166 31.81 -3.74 14.80
#